data_AF-A0A3D0GZV5-F1
#
_entry.id   AF-A0A3D0GZV5-F1
#
_cell.length_a   1.000
_cell.length_b   1.000
_cell.length_c   1.000
_cell.angle_alpha   90.00
_cell.angle_beta   90.00
_cell.angle_gamma   90.00
#
_symmetry.space_group_name_H-M   'P 1'
#
loop_
_entity.id
_entity.type
_entity.pdbx_description
1 polymer ?
#
loop_
_entity_poly.entity_id
_entity_poly.type
_entity_poly.pdbx_seq_one_letter_code
_entity_poly.pdbx_strand_id
1 'polypeptide(L)'
;TDIYWARSRTLEYLSGVLPRLPEGVRTELGPDATGLGWIFQYALVDESGRHSLAELRSYEDWYLRYYLKAVPGVAEVAPIGGFGKQYQVN
;
A
#
# COMPACT_ATOMS: atom_id res chain seq x y z
N THR A 1 -13.63 -13.43 -18.41
CA THR A 1 -12.20 -13.35 -18.80
C THR A 1 -11.38 -13.64 -17.57
N ASP A 2 -10.30 -14.40 -17.72
CA ASP A 2 -9.38 -14.73 -16.62
C ASP A 2 -8.66 -13.45 -16.12
N ILE A 3 -8.72 -13.20 -14.81
CA ILE A 3 -8.10 -12.03 -14.17
C ILE A 3 -6.59 -12.05 -14.36
N TYR A 4 -5.95 -13.21 -14.29
CA TYR A 4 -4.51 -13.32 -14.45
C TYR A 4 -4.08 -13.01 -15.88
N TRP A 5 -4.84 -13.48 -16.87
CA TRP A 5 -4.62 -13.13 -18.27
C TRP A 5 -4.73 -11.61 -18.52
N ALA A 6 -5.75 -10.96 -17.96
CA ALA A 6 -5.93 -9.51 -18.12
C ALA A 6 -4.79 -8.71 -17.47
N ARG A 7 -4.31 -9.16 -16.31
CA ARG A 7 -3.14 -8.57 -15.61
C ARG A 7 -1.86 -8.73 -16.42
N SER A 8 -1.60 -9.93 -16.97
CA SER A 8 -0.44 -10.17 -17.83
C SER A 8 -0.45 -9.29 -19.09
N ARG A 9 -1.60 -9.15 -19.75
CA ARG A 9 -1.75 -8.25 -20.90
C ARG A 9 -1.51 -6.80 -20.53
N THR A 10 -2.04 -6.34 -19.40
CA THR A 10 -1.81 -4.97 -18.91
C THR A 10 -0.32 -4.70 -18.66
N LEU A 11 0.40 -5.65 -18.05
CA LEU A 11 1.84 -5.51 -17.81
C LEU A 11 2.64 -5.41 -19.12
N GLU A 12 2.28 -6.20 -20.13
CA GLU A 12 2.92 -6.17 -21.45
C GLU A 12 2.84 -4.77 -22.09
N TYR A 13 1.66 -4.14 -22.06
CA TYR A 13 1.50 -2.77 -22.58
C TYR A 13 2.18 -1.73 -21.68
N LEU A 14 2.12 -1.90 -20.36
CA LEU A 14 2.73 -0.97 -19.40
C LEU A 14 4.25 -0.88 -19.63
N SER A 15 4.92 -2.02 -19.82
CA SER A 15 6.37 -2.07 -20.09
C SER A 15 6.78 -1.23 -21.30
N GLY A 16 5.97 -1.17 -22.35
CA GLY A 16 6.25 -0.36 -23.54
C GLY A 16 6.06 1.16 -23.32
N VAL A 17 5.26 1.56 -22.32
CA VAL A 17 4.96 2.97 -22.02
C VAL A 17 5.90 3.54 -20.95
N LEU A 18 6.52 2.72 -20.11
CA LEU A 18 7.45 3.16 -19.06
C LEU A 18 8.49 4.21 -19.53
N PRO A 19 9.16 4.07 -20.70
CA PRO A 19 10.14 5.06 -21.15
C PRO A 19 9.56 6.41 -21.56
N ARG A 20 8.24 6.49 -21.77
CA ARG A 20 7.52 7.72 -22.17
C ARG A 20 6.96 8.46 -20.96
N LEU A 21 7.11 7.91 -19.75
CA LEU A 21 6.65 8.55 -18.54
C LEU A 21 7.61 9.68 -18.13
N PRO A 22 7.11 10.77 -17.53
CA PRO A 22 7.96 11.80 -16.95
C PRO A 22 8.93 11.22 -15.91
N GLU A 23 10.07 11.91 -15.75
CA GLU A 23 11.06 11.52 -14.76
C GLU A 23 10.46 11.50 -13.35
N GLY A 24 10.77 10.46 -12.58
CA GLY A 24 10.27 10.27 -11.22
C GLY A 24 8.89 9.62 -11.11
N VAL A 25 8.14 9.45 -12.21
CA VAL A 25 6.86 8.74 -12.19
C VAL A 25 7.08 7.23 -12.13
N ARG A 26 6.47 6.59 -11.12
CA ARG A 26 6.43 5.13 -10.97
C ARG A 26 5.01 4.66 -11.16
N THR A 27 4.85 3.56 -11.88
CA THR A 27 3.56 2.91 -12.11
C THR A 27 3.59 1.51 -11.51
N GLU A 28 2.49 1.12 -10.88
CA GLU A 28 2.33 -0.18 -10.25
C GLU A 28 0.95 -0.74 -10.61
N LEU A 29 0.86 -2.07 -10.70
CA LEU A 29 -0.41 -2.73 -10.91
C LEU A 29 -1.14 -2.84 -9.58
N GLY A 30 -2.44 -2.55 -9.58
CA GLY A 30 -3.28 -2.70 -8.39
C GLY A 30 -3.26 -4.12 -7.81
N PRO A 31 -3.69 -4.28 -6.55
CA PRO A 31 -3.69 -5.57 -5.86
C PRO A 31 -4.52 -6.63 -6.59
N ASP A 32 -4.29 -7.90 -6.26
CA ASP A 32 -5.15 -9.01 -6.72
C ASP A 32 -6.43 -9.07 -5.86
N ALA A 33 -7.21 -7.98 -5.90
CA ALA A 33 -8.42 -7.81 -5.10
C ALA A 33 -9.51 -7.10 -5.91
N THR A 34 -10.77 -7.28 -5.49
CA THR A 34 -11.93 -6.55 -6.03
C THR A 34 -12.37 -5.45 -5.05
N GLY A 35 -13.34 -4.61 -5.45
CA GLY A 35 -13.92 -3.59 -4.56
C GLY A 35 -14.57 -4.15 -3.28
N LEU A 36 -14.84 -5.45 -3.22
CA LEU A 36 -15.37 -6.14 -2.03
C LEU A 36 -14.26 -6.65 -1.08
N GLY A 37 -12.98 -6.47 -1.44
CA GLY A 37 -11.83 -6.98 -0.69
C GLY A 37 -11.53 -6.28 0.64
N TRP A 38 -12.29 -5.25 0.99
CA TRP A 38 -12.16 -4.51 2.26
C TRP A 38 -12.80 -5.30 3.41
N ILE A 39 -12.11 -6.34 3.87
CA ILE A 39 -12.66 -7.30 4.84
C ILE A 39 -12.50 -6.90 6.30
N PHE A 40 -11.50 -6.07 6.63
CA PHE A 40 -11.22 -5.67 8.00
C PHE A 40 -10.59 -4.28 8.07
N GLN A 41 -11.05 -3.48 9.03
CA GLN A 41 -10.57 -2.12 9.28
C GLN A 41 -10.27 -1.97 10.77
N TYR A 42 -9.15 -1.32 11.08
CA TYR A 42 -8.74 -1.04 12.46
C TYR A 42 -8.07 0.34 12.53
N ALA A 43 -7.91 0.83 13.76
CA ALA A 43 -7.16 2.04 14.05
C ALA A 43 -6.12 1.76 15.13
N LEU A 44 -4.94 2.35 14.99
CA LEU A 44 -3.96 2.39 16.07
C LEU A 44 -4.26 3.60 16.94
N VAL A 45 -4.46 3.35 18.25
CA VAL A 45 -4.79 4.36 19.25
C VAL A 45 -3.79 4.25 20.38
N ASP A 46 -3.15 5.36 20.75
CA ASP A 46 -2.35 5.46 21.97
C ASP A 46 -3.13 6.24 23.03
N GLU A 47 -3.67 5.52 24.01
CA GLU A 47 -4.40 6.12 25.14
C GLU A 47 -3.45 6.78 26.16
N SER A 48 -2.14 6.51 26.10
CA SER A 48 -1.17 7.12 27.01
C SER A 48 -0.71 8.52 26.58
N GLY A 49 -0.98 8.91 25.33
CA GLY A 49 -0.57 10.19 24.76
C GLY A 49 0.94 10.36 24.59
N ARG A 50 1.70 9.26 24.58
CA ARG A 50 3.17 9.25 24.46
C ARG A 50 3.66 9.11 23.02
N HIS A 51 2.78 8.70 22.11
CA HIS A 51 3.08 8.49 20.70
C HIS A 51 2.33 9.47 19.81
N SER A 52 3.08 10.10 18.91
CA SER A 52 2.54 10.91 17.85
C SER A 52 1.88 10.06 16.75
N LEU A 53 1.00 10.69 15.96
CA LEU A 53 0.40 10.05 14.78
C LEU A 53 1.46 9.59 13.76
N ALA A 54 2.62 10.25 13.70
CA ALA A 54 3.71 9.82 12.82
C ALA A 54 4.41 8.54 13.33
N GLU A 55 4.51 8.37 14.64
CA GLU A 55 5.06 7.15 15.26
C GLU A 55 4.10 5.98 15.10
N LEU A 56 2.80 6.19 15.36
CA LEU A 56 1.77 5.17 15.12
C LEU A 56 1.76 4.76 13.64
N ARG A 57 1.86 5.73 12.73
CA ARG A 57 1.95 5.46 11.29
C ARG A 57 3.21 4.67 10.92
N SER A 58 4.34 5.01 11.53
CA SER A 58 5.59 4.29 11.30
C SER A 58 5.51 2.85 11.83
N TYR A 59 4.89 2.64 12.99
CA TYR A 59 4.66 1.31 13.53
C TYR A 59 3.77 0.46 12.61
N GLU A 60 2.68 1.04 12.09
CA GLU A 60 1.84 0.40 11.08
C GLU A 60 2.66 -0.03 9.86
N ASP A 61 3.37 0.91 9.25
CA ASP A 61 4.07 0.67 7.99
C ASP A 61 5.22 -0.33 8.12
N TRP A 62 5.99 -0.27 9.21
CA TRP A 62 7.27 -0.99 9.35
C TRP A 62 7.19 -2.23 10.24
N TYR A 63 6.09 -2.43 10.95
CA TYR A 63 5.91 -3.59 11.81
C TYR A 63 4.61 -4.32 11.50
N LEU A 64 3.46 -3.73 11.84
CA LEU A 64 2.17 -4.44 11.85
C LEU A 64 1.75 -4.92 10.45
N ARG A 65 1.90 -4.06 9.43
CA ARG A 65 1.55 -4.36 8.04
C ARG A 65 2.22 -5.63 7.52
N TYR A 66 3.46 -5.91 7.90
CA TYR A 66 4.17 -7.12 7.43
C TYR A 66 3.54 -8.40 7.98
N TYR A 67 3.11 -8.40 9.25
CA TYR A 67 2.43 -9.54 9.85
C TYR A 67 1.06 -9.79 9.21
N LEU A 68 0.30 -8.72 8.95
CA LEU A 68 -1.02 -8.83 8.31
C LEU A 68 -0.91 -9.34 6.87
N LYS A 69 0.08 -8.86 6.10
CA LYS A 69 0.33 -9.35 4.73
C LYS A 69 0.79 -10.81 4.67
N ALA A 70 1.31 -11.36 5.77
CA ALA A 70 1.72 -12.77 5.82
C ALA A 70 0.53 -13.73 6.01
N VAL A 71 -0.66 -13.23 6.33
CA VAL A 71 -1.86 -14.07 6.50
C VAL A 71 -2.32 -14.60 5.13
N PRO A 72 -2.55 -15.92 4.99
CA PRO A 72 -3.04 -16.50 3.74
C PRO A 72 -4.34 -15.84 3.27
N GLY A 73 -4.37 -15.44 1.98
CA GLY A 73 -5.53 -14.79 1.37
C GLY A 73 -5.54 -13.26 1.47
N VAL A 74 -4.57 -12.65 2.17
CA VAL A 74 -4.44 -11.19 2.20
C VAL A 74 -3.67 -10.70 0.98
N ALA A 75 -4.39 -10.09 0.02
CA ALA A 75 -3.78 -9.48 -1.16
C ALA A 75 -3.08 -8.15 -0.85
N GLU A 76 -3.65 -7.36 0.07
CA GLU A 76 -3.14 -6.04 0.43
C GLU A 76 -3.54 -5.67 1.87
N VAL A 77 -2.70 -4.83 2.49
CA VAL A 77 -3.00 -4.11 3.73
C VAL A 77 -2.77 -2.65 3.42
N ALA A 78 -3.86 -1.92 3.23
CA ALA A 78 -3.85 -0.53 2.79
C ALA A 78 -3.94 0.41 4.00
N PRO A 79 -2.89 1.22 4.25
CA PRO A 79 -2.93 2.20 5.31
C PRO A 79 -3.95 3.32 5.04
N ILE A 80 -4.71 3.72 6.06
CA ILE A 80 -5.61 4.89 5.98
C ILE A 80 -5.16 5.95 6.98
N GLY A 81 -4.82 7.14 6.49
CA GLY A 81 -4.42 8.28 7.33
C GLY A 81 -3.05 8.12 7.99
N GLY A 82 -2.78 8.98 8.99
CA GLY A 82 -1.47 9.09 9.66
C GLY A 82 -0.47 9.95 8.89
N PHE A 83 0.53 10.47 9.60
CA PHE A 83 1.57 11.33 9.01
C PHE A 83 2.78 10.48 8.63
N GLY A 84 3.04 10.34 7.32
CA GLY A 84 4.29 9.76 6.85
C GLY A 84 5.47 10.60 7.33
N LYS A 85 6.49 9.95 7.90
CA LYS A 85 7.67 10.67 8.38
C LYS A 85 8.40 11.32 7.20
N GLN A 86 8.44 12.65 7.18
CA GLN A 86 9.16 13.42 6.18
C GLN A 86 10.30 14.17 6.87
N TYR A 87 11.50 14.10 6.28
CA TYR A 87 12.64 14.90 6.72
C TYR A 87 12.66 16.18 5.88
N GLN A 88 12.24 17.29 6.47
CA GLN A 88 12.38 18.61 5.86
C GLN A 88 13.77 19.16 6.20
N VAL A 89 14.60 19.33 5.18
CA VAL A 89 15.89 20.02 5.32
C VAL A 89 15.67 21.46 4.90
N ASN A 90 15.94 22.40 5.81
CA ASN A 90 15.91 23.84 5.55
C ASN A 90 17.34 24.35 5.29
#